data_AF-A0A7C3MKF1-F1
#
_entry.id   AF-A0A7C3MKF1-F1
#
_cell.length_a   1.000
_cell.length_b   1.000
_cell.length_c   1.000
_cell.angle_alpha   90.00
_cell.angle_beta   90.00
_cell.angle_gamma   90.00
#
_symmetry.space_group_name_H-M   'P 1'
#
loop_
_entity.id
_entity.type
_entity.pdbx_description
1 polymer ?
#
loop_
_entity_poly.entity_id
_entity_poly.type
_entity_poly.pdbx_seq_one_letter_code
_entity_poly.pdbx_strand_id
1 'polypeptide(L)'
;MRKYEVMYLISPELSEEELNQLTEDLKKDIENLDGEVQTVDNWGKKTLAYPVKKFNDGYYVIMTFLFPQNQLSEFERRLKLREKILRYMITLLEKEE
;
A
#
# COMPACT_ATOMS: atom_id res chain seq x y z
N MET A 1 15.75 -11.02 -4.25
CA MET A 1 14.52 -10.25 -3.97
C MET A 1 13.48 -11.20 -3.42
N ARG A 2 12.65 -10.74 -2.49
CA ARG A 2 11.53 -11.53 -1.93
C ARG A 2 10.21 -10.94 -2.41
N LYS A 3 9.17 -11.76 -2.46
CA LYS A 3 7.83 -11.32 -2.83
C LYS A 3 7.12 -10.79 -1.59
N TYR A 4 6.65 -9.56 -1.66
CA TYR A 4 5.88 -8.92 -0.61
C TYR A 4 4.52 -8.52 -1.15
N GLU A 5 3.57 -8.42 -0.24
CA GLU A 5 2.28 -7.79 -0.46
C GLU A 5 2.14 -6.64 0.53
N VAL A 6 1.69 -5.49 0.04
CA VAL A 6 1.27 -4.37 0.87
C VAL A 6 -0.21 -4.13 0.66
N MET A 7 -0.97 -4.29 1.74
CA MET A 7 -2.35 -3.85 1.81
C MET A 7 -2.38 -2.52 2.55
N TYR A 8 -2.92 -1.49 1.92
CA TYR A 8 -3.06 -0.18 2.53
C TYR A 8 -4.49 0.36 2.44
N LEU A 9 -4.89 1.02 3.52
CA LEU A 9 -6.16 1.67 3.70
C LEU A 9 -5.97 3.17 3.54
N ILE A 10 -6.68 3.75 2.58
CA ILE A 10 -6.60 5.15 2.20
C ILE A 10 -7.84 5.90 2.72
N SER A 11 -7.68 7.19 3.04
CA SER A 11 -8.80 8.05 3.47
C SER A 11 -9.94 8.05 2.45
N PRO A 12 -11.21 7.97 2.90
CA PRO A 12 -12.38 8.03 2.01
C PRO A 12 -12.63 9.43 1.42
N GLU A 13 -11.89 10.44 1.88
CA GLU A 13 -12.01 11.83 1.42
C GLU A 13 -11.28 12.09 0.10
N LEU A 14 -10.43 11.17 -0.35
CA LEU A 14 -9.67 11.30 -1.59
C LEU A 14 -10.55 11.00 -2.80
N SER A 15 -10.33 11.74 -3.88
CA SER A 15 -10.92 11.42 -5.18
C SER A 15 -10.26 10.18 -5.80
N GLU A 16 -10.92 9.58 -6.81
CA GLU A 16 -10.32 8.47 -7.57
C GLU A 16 -9.02 8.89 -8.28
N GLU A 17 -8.93 10.15 -8.73
CA GLU A 17 -7.71 10.70 -9.34
C GLU A 17 -6.56 10.76 -8.33
N GLU A 18 -6.82 11.26 -7.11
CA GLU A 18 -5.82 11.30 -6.05
C GLU A 18 -5.40 9.91 -5.58
N LEU A 19 -6.31 8.93 -5.60
CA LEU A 19 -6.01 7.54 -5.29
C LEU A 19 -5.07 6.93 -6.33
N ASN A 20 -5.33 7.17 -7.62
CA ASN A 20 -4.47 6.71 -8.71
C ASN A 20 -3.09 7.37 -8.64
N GLN A 21 -3.03 8.68 -8.38
CA GLN A 21 -1.79 9.42 -8.18
C GLN A 21 -0.96 8.82 -7.02
N LEU A 22 -1.60 8.57 -5.87
CA LEU A 22 -0.93 7.98 -4.71
C LEU A 22 -0.39 6.59 -5.02
N THR A 23 -1.16 5.79 -5.78
CA THR A 23 -0.75 4.45 -6.18
C THR A 23 0.44 4.50 -7.13
N GLU A 24 0.45 5.39 -8.11
CA GLU A 24 1.59 5.61 -9.02
C GLU A 24 2.83 6.11 -8.27
N ASP A 25 2.66 7.00 -7.29
CA ASP A 25 3.78 7.46 -6.44
C ASP A 25 4.38 6.30 -5.63
N LEU A 26 3.56 5.39 -5.12
CA LEU A 26 4.03 4.20 -4.41
C LEU A 26 4.76 3.22 -5.33
N LYS A 27 4.29 3.04 -6.58
CA LYS A 27 5.01 2.25 -7.58
C LYS A 27 6.40 2.83 -7.85
N LYS A 28 6.49 4.14 -8.05
CA LYS A 28 7.78 4.84 -8.23
C LYS A 28 8.68 4.71 -7.02
N ASP A 29 8.15 4.81 -5.80
CA ASP A 29 8.93 4.61 -4.57
C ASP A 29 9.54 3.19 -4.52
N ILE A 30 8.78 2.17 -4.97
CA ILE A 30 9.25 0.79 -5.05
C ILE A 30 10.35 0.65 -6.11
N GLU A 31 10.12 1.17 -7.32
CA GLU A 31 11.09 1.13 -8.42
C GLU A 31 12.40 1.85 -8.07
N ASN A 32 12.31 3.01 -7.39
CA ASN A 32 13.47 3.78 -6.93
C ASN A 32 14.30 3.06 -5.86
N LEU A 33 13.74 2.06 -5.20
CA LEU A 33 14.38 1.25 -4.16
C LEU A 33 14.76 -0.14 -4.69
N ASP A 34 15.00 -0.26 -6.00
CA ASP A 34 15.36 -1.49 -6.70
C ASP A 34 14.31 -2.61 -6.55
N GLY A 35 13.03 -2.22 -6.45
CA GLY A 35 11.88 -3.11 -6.42
C GLY A 35 11.18 -3.23 -7.77
N GLU A 36 10.39 -4.28 -7.94
CA GLU A 36 9.57 -4.51 -9.13
C GLU A 36 8.11 -4.74 -8.72
N VAL A 37 7.19 -3.94 -9.24
CA VAL A 37 5.75 -4.10 -8.97
C VAL A 37 5.18 -5.18 -9.89
N GLN A 38 4.48 -6.17 -9.32
CA GLN A 38 3.86 -7.25 -10.08
C GLN A 38 2.38 -6.97 -10.39
N THR A 39 1.58 -6.74 -9.35
CA THR A 39 0.13 -6.54 -9.49
C THR A 39 -0.34 -5.46 -8.55
N VAL A 40 -1.40 -4.77 -8.97
CA VAL A 40 -2.12 -3.79 -8.15
C VAL A 40 -3.60 -4.08 -8.28
N ASP A 41 -4.21 -4.44 -7.15
CA ASP A 41 -5.62 -4.78 -7.03
C ASP A 41 -6.32 -3.71 -6.19
N ASN A 42 -7.16 -2.90 -6.84
CA ASN A 42 -7.97 -1.89 -6.17
C ASN A 42 -9.33 -2.49 -5.79
N TRP A 43 -9.58 -2.60 -4.49
CA TRP A 43 -10.83 -3.15 -3.94
C TRP A 43 -11.92 -2.10 -3.76
N GLY A 44 -11.62 -0.83 -4.06
CA GLY A 44 -12.53 0.29 -3.96
C GLY A 44 -12.87 0.66 -2.51
N LYS A 45 -13.95 1.43 -2.36
CA LYS A 45 -14.45 1.89 -1.07
C LYS A 45 -15.14 0.76 -0.32
N LYS A 46 -14.73 0.51 0.93
CA LYS A 46 -15.38 -0.44 1.83
C LYS A 46 -15.65 0.22 3.19
N THR A 47 -16.75 -0.20 3.82
CA THR A 47 -17.07 0.17 5.20
C THR A 47 -16.25 -0.68 6.17
N LEU A 48 -15.64 -0.01 7.14
CA LEU A 48 -14.78 -0.61 8.15
C LEU A 48 -15.62 -1.17 9.29
N ALA A 49 -15.16 -2.27 9.91
CA ALA A 49 -15.82 -2.84 11.08
C ALA A 49 -15.77 -1.92 12.32
N TYR A 50 -14.79 -1.01 12.37
CA TYR A 50 -14.64 0.00 13.41
C TYR A 50 -13.94 1.25 12.85
N PRO A 51 -14.10 2.42 13.49
CA PRO A 51 -13.51 3.66 13.00
C PRO A 51 -11.98 3.64 13.07
N VAL A 52 -11.30 3.95 11.97
CA VAL A 52 -9.84 4.12 11.91
C VAL A 52 -9.53 5.58 11.66
N LYS A 53 -8.75 6.22 12.55
CA LYS A 53 -8.48 7.67 12.51
C LYS A 53 -9.75 8.53 12.33
N LYS A 54 -10.87 8.12 12.96
CA LYS A 54 -12.21 8.75 12.89
C LYS A 54 -12.99 8.53 11.58
N PHE A 55 -12.50 7.71 10.66
CA PHE A 55 -13.22 7.34 9.44
C PHE A 55 -13.88 5.96 9.58
N ASN A 56 -15.14 5.85 9.11
CA ASN A 56 -15.90 4.59 9.08
C ASN A 56 -15.79 3.85 7.74
N ASP A 57 -15.32 4.54 6.70
CA ASP A 57 -15.08 3.97 5.37
C ASP A 57 -13.61 4.20 5.00
N GLY A 58 -13.12 3.45 4.02
CA GLY A 58 -11.87 3.76 3.35
C GLY A 58 -11.68 2.94 2.08
N TYR A 59 -10.68 3.33 1.30
CA TYR A 59 -10.33 2.61 0.07
C TYR A 59 -9.26 1.57 0.35
N TYR A 60 -9.50 0.34 -0.08
CA TYR A 60 -8.51 -0.74 0.02
C TYR A 60 -7.78 -0.91 -1.30
N VAL A 61 -6.46 -0.92 -1.22
CA VAL A 61 -5.60 -1.28 -2.35
C VAL A 61 -4.58 -2.29 -1.87
N ILE A 62 -4.42 -3.36 -2.66
CA ILE A 62 -3.42 -4.38 -2.46
C ILE A 62 -2.42 -4.27 -3.60
N MET A 63 -1.14 -4.25 -3.25
CA MET A 63 -0.05 -4.22 -4.21
C MET A 63 0.93 -5.33 -3.90
N THR A 64 1.23 -6.13 -4.92
CA THR A 64 2.22 -7.20 -4.85
C THR A 64 3.46 -6.79 -5.59
N PHE A 65 4.64 -6.98 -4.98
CA PHE A 65 5.90 -6.53 -5.53
C PHE A 65 7.06 -7.43 -5.09
N LEU A 66 8.10 -7.49 -5.92
CA LEU A 66 9.41 -8.05 -5.56
C LEU A 66 10.26 -6.94 -4.97
N PHE A 67 10.85 -7.19 -3.81
CA PHE A 67 11.60 -6.16 -3.10
C PHE A 67 12.88 -6.69 -2.46
N PRO A 68 13.95 -5.88 -2.39
CA PRO A 68 15.14 -6.23 -1.64
C PRO A 68 14.92 -5.97 -0.13
N GLN A 69 15.28 -6.94 0.71
CA GLN A 69 14.96 -6.91 2.15
C GLN A 69 15.63 -5.74 2.90
N ASN A 70 16.80 -5.28 2.44
CA ASN A 70 17.53 -4.16 3.02
C ASN A 70 16.82 -2.79 2.82
N GLN A 71 15.96 -2.65 1.81
CA GLN A 71 15.25 -1.40 1.55
C GLN A 71 13.85 -1.36 2.20
N LEU A 72 13.40 -2.46 2.80
CA LEU A 72 12.04 -2.57 3.36
C LEU A 72 11.78 -1.52 4.45
N SER A 73 12.75 -1.26 5.31
CA SER A 73 12.63 -0.24 6.36
C SER A 73 12.48 1.18 5.82
N GLU A 74 13.17 1.51 4.73
CA GLU A 74 13.04 2.81 4.07
C GLU A 74 11.69 2.96 3.39
N PHE A 75 11.19 1.90 2.74
CA PHE A 75 9.85 1.88 2.16
C PHE A 75 8.77 2.06 3.24
N GLU A 76 8.86 1.34 4.36
CA GLU A 76 7.97 1.51 5.50
C GLU A 76 8.02 2.94 6.06
N ARG A 77 9.20 3.55 6.15
CA ARG A 77 9.35 4.94 6.59
C ARG A 77 8.62 5.90 5.66
N ARG A 78 8.75 5.73 4.34
CA ARG A 78 8.02 6.55 3.34
C ARG A 78 6.51 6.39 3.47
N LEU A 79 6.03 5.15 3.65
CA LEU A 79 4.59 4.88 3.88
C LEU A 79 4.07 5.59 5.13
N LYS A 80 4.81 5.57 6.25
CA LYS A 80 4.41 6.25 7.49
C LYS A 80 4.30 7.77 7.35
N LEU A 81 5.12 8.38 6.49
CA LEU A 81 5.10 9.83 6.26
C LEU A 81 3.88 10.29 5.44
N ARG A 82 3.19 9.38 4.76
CA ARG A 82 2.00 9.70 3.96
C ARG A 82 0.76 9.71 4.86
N GLU A 83 0.34 10.91 5.28
CA GLU A 83 -0.81 11.10 6.17
C GLU A 83 -2.13 10.54 5.62
N LYS A 84 -2.26 10.51 4.29
CA LYS A 84 -3.40 10.00 3.54
C LYS A 84 -3.61 8.49 3.70
N ILE A 85 -2.57 7.75 4.10
CA ILE A 85 -2.63 6.34 4.44
C ILE A 85 -3.08 6.22 5.90
N LEU A 86 -4.27 5.66 6.10
CA LEU A 86 -4.85 5.46 7.43
C LEU A 86 -4.16 4.31 8.16
N ARG A 87 -3.93 3.21 7.45
CA ARG A 87 -3.27 1.99 7.94
C ARG A 87 -2.64 1.26 6.77
N TYR A 88 -1.58 0.51 7.04
CA TYR A 88 -1.00 -0.40 6.07
C TYR A 88 -0.54 -1.68 6.78
N MET A 89 -0.38 -2.74 6.01
CA MET A 89 0.15 -4.03 6.45
C MET A 89 1.03 -4.55 5.32
N ILE A 90 2.26 -4.92 5.65
CA ILE A 90 3.17 -5.57 4.72
C ILE A 90 3.32 -7.02 5.15
N THR A 91 3.14 -7.93 4.23
CA THR A 91 3.27 -9.37 4.43
C THR A 91 4.32 -9.92 3.48
N LEU A 92 5.15 -10.84 3.98
CA LEU A 92 6.03 -11.62 3.14
C LEU A 92 5.19 -12.74 2.51
N LEU A 93 5.11 -12.76 1.18
CA LEU A 93 4.46 -13.84 0.45
C LEU A 93 5.49 -14.97 0.30
N GLU A 94 5.50 -15.90 1.25
CA GLU A 94 6.14 -17.19 1.05
C GLU A 94 5.27 -18.01 0.08
N LYS A 95 5.88 -18.75 -0.84
CA LYS A 95 5.14 -19.72 -1.65
C LYS A 95 4.53 -20.73 -0.67
N GLU A 96 3.21 -20.78 -0.59
CA GLU A 96 2.54 -21.97 -0.08
C GLU A 96 2.97 -23.14 -0.98
N GLU A 97 3.72 -24.09 -0.40
CA GLU A 97 3.85 -25.46 -0.92
C GLU A 97 2.62 -26.29 -0.52
#